data_AF-A0A968WRF9-F1
#
_entry.id   AF-A0A968WRF9-F1
#
_cell.length_a   1.000
_cell.length_b   1.000
_cell.length_c   1.000
_cell.angle_alpha   90.00
_cell.angle_beta   90.00
_cell.angle_gamma   90.00
#
_symmetry.space_group_name_H-M   'P 1'
#
loop_
_entity.id
_entity.type
_entity.pdbx_description
1 polymer ?
#
loop_
_entity_poly.entity_id
_entity_poly.type
_entity_poly.pdbx_seq_one_letter_code
_entity_poly.pdbx_strand_id
1 'polypeptide(L)'
;ARILERAGAGVRRSWLTTEGGSFALDGDGTLIVTETSILNPNRNPGVNKALAESELKAMLGVGKVVWLPGDPMDKETDGHIDGMCAYVRPGVVLFETNSDPTDPHARILRENLACLESQTDAKGRAFQVLPLEEAIEAERTSAVFCRSYINFYVANGGVVVPGYGIASDQTALAAIQAAYPDRKAVMVQVNSIAAGGGAIHCITQEQPAI
;
A
#
# COMPACT_ATOMS: atom_id res chain seq x y z
N ALA A 1 13.94 14.56 10.39
CA ALA A 1 14.73 15.81 10.21
C ALA A 1 16.05 15.57 9.46
N ARG A 2 16.90 14.59 9.86
CA ARG A 2 18.23 14.37 9.26
C ARG A 2 18.25 14.22 7.73
N ILE A 3 17.31 13.49 7.14
CA ILE A 3 17.21 13.32 5.67
C ILE A 3 16.87 14.65 4.99
N LEU A 4 15.86 15.37 5.51
CA LEU A 4 15.43 16.66 4.96
C LEU A 4 16.53 17.73 5.04
N GLU A 5 17.29 17.75 6.14
CA GLU A 5 18.46 18.63 6.29
C GLU A 5 19.52 18.36 5.22
N ARG A 6 19.83 17.09 4.95
CA ARG A 6 20.76 16.69 3.88
C ARG A 6 20.24 17.03 2.48
N ALA A 7 18.93 16.96 2.29
CA ALA A 7 18.28 17.29 1.03
C ALA A 7 18.08 18.81 0.83
N GLY A 8 18.34 19.64 1.84
CA GLY A 8 18.04 21.08 1.80
C GLY A 8 16.54 21.39 1.73
N ALA A 9 15.69 20.47 2.20
CA ALA A 9 14.24 20.57 2.10
C ALA A 9 13.62 21.15 3.39
N GLY A 10 12.53 21.91 3.22
CA GLY A 10 11.72 22.40 4.34
C GLY A 10 11.02 21.26 5.10
N VAL A 11 10.61 21.55 6.34
CA VAL A 11 9.88 20.59 7.18
C VAL A 11 8.52 21.16 7.54
N ARG A 12 7.45 20.41 7.26
CA ARG A 12 6.11 20.63 7.81
C ARG A 12 5.78 19.49 8.75
N ARG A 13 5.21 19.80 9.91
CA ARG A 13 4.83 18.80 10.92
C ARG A 13 3.32 18.71 11.00
N SER A 14 2.82 17.48 10.98
CA SER A 14 1.43 17.13 11.28
C SER A 14 1.29 16.81 12.76
N TRP A 15 0.11 17.04 13.32
CA TRP A 15 -0.26 16.51 14.65
C TRP A 15 -0.76 15.06 14.58
N LEU A 16 -1.12 14.58 13.38
CA LEU A 16 -1.53 13.22 13.11
C LEU A 16 -0.29 12.32 12.93
N THR A 17 -0.18 11.27 13.73
CA THR A 17 0.88 10.26 13.63
C THR A 17 0.55 9.29 12.49
N THR A 18 1.46 9.16 11.52
CA THR A 18 1.28 8.31 10.33
C THR A 18 2.63 7.81 9.83
N GLU A 19 2.61 6.75 9.01
CA GLU A 19 3.77 6.24 8.28
C GLU A 19 3.52 6.28 6.77
N GLY A 20 4.60 6.28 5.97
CA GLY A 20 4.49 6.30 4.50
C GLY A 20 3.68 5.13 3.93
N GLY A 21 3.83 3.92 4.49
CA GLY A 21 3.08 2.72 4.08
C GLY A 21 1.57 2.79 4.33
N SER A 22 1.10 3.71 5.18
CA SER A 22 -0.33 3.96 5.40
C SER A 22 -1.00 4.72 4.25
N PHE A 23 -0.23 5.18 3.25
CA PHE A 23 -0.71 6.04 2.17
C PHE A 23 -0.49 5.43 0.78
N ALA A 24 -1.53 5.49 -0.06
CA ALA A 24 -1.39 5.34 -1.50
C ALA A 24 -1.94 6.60 -2.19
N LEU A 25 -1.09 7.30 -2.94
CA LEU A 25 -1.42 8.56 -3.63
C LEU A 25 -1.47 8.36 -5.14
N ASP A 26 -2.45 8.95 -5.81
CA ASP A 26 -2.59 8.85 -7.28
C ASP A 26 -1.81 9.94 -8.03
N GLY A 27 -1.38 11.01 -7.35
CA GLY A 27 -0.78 12.20 -7.95
C GLY A 27 -1.79 13.16 -8.62
N ASP A 28 -3.09 12.87 -8.53
CA ASP A 28 -4.19 13.63 -9.13
C ASP A 28 -5.26 14.04 -8.08
N GLY A 29 -4.85 14.05 -6.80
CA GLY A 29 -5.61 14.59 -5.68
C GLY A 29 -6.40 13.56 -4.87
N THR A 30 -6.14 12.26 -5.06
CA THR A 30 -6.76 11.17 -4.31
C THR A 30 -5.73 10.44 -3.45
N LEU A 31 -6.07 10.26 -2.18
CA LEU A 31 -5.35 9.42 -1.24
C LEU A 31 -6.24 8.21 -0.89
N ILE A 32 -5.68 7.00 -0.88
CA ILE A 32 -6.30 5.82 -0.26
C ILE A 32 -5.58 5.55 1.06
N VAL A 33 -6.36 5.33 2.11
CA VAL A 33 -5.89 4.92 3.44
C VAL A 33 -6.81 3.86 4.03
N THR A 34 -6.38 3.23 5.12
CA THR A 34 -7.19 2.30 5.90
C THR A 34 -7.60 2.89 7.26
N GLU A 35 -8.81 2.55 7.71
CA GLU A 35 -9.30 2.96 9.04
C GLU A 35 -8.53 2.28 10.17
N THR A 36 -8.25 0.97 10.05
CA THR A 36 -7.52 0.20 11.07
C THR A 36 -6.13 0.76 11.34
N SER A 37 -5.50 1.40 10.37
CA SER A 37 -4.18 2.02 10.54
C SER A 37 -4.27 3.46 11.04
N ILE A 38 -4.96 4.34 10.30
CA ILE A 38 -4.95 5.79 10.60
C ILE A 38 -5.72 6.11 11.89
N LEU A 39 -6.83 5.42 12.15
CA LEU A 39 -7.71 5.70 13.29
C LEU A 39 -7.39 4.81 14.50
N ASN A 40 -6.32 4.02 14.44
CA ASN A 40 -5.95 3.14 15.52
C ASN A 40 -5.67 3.95 16.81
N PRO A 41 -6.27 3.60 17.96
CA PRO A 41 -5.97 4.25 19.23
C PRO A 41 -4.49 4.18 19.64
N ASN A 42 -3.73 3.17 19.16
CA ASN A 42 -2.30 3.06 19.41
C ASN A 42 -1.46 4.10 18.62
N ARG A 43 -2.02 4.70 17.56
CA ARG A 43 -1.43 5.74 16.70
C ARG A 43 -1.95 7.11 17.05
N ASN A 44 -3.28 7.25 17.02
CA ASN A 44 -3.99 8.52 17.06
C ASN A 44 -5.17 8.44 18.06
N PRO A 45 -4.88 8.38 19.38
CA PRO A 45 -5.91 8.19 20.40
C PRO A 45 -6.93 9.35 20.39
N GLY A 46 -8.22 9.01 20.28
CA GLY A 46 -9.32 9.97 20.28
C GLY A 46 -9.50 10.77 18.98
N VAL A 47 -8.71 10.49 17.94
CA VAL A 47 -8.87 11.12 16.63
C VAL A 47 -9.99 10.43 15.87
N ASN A 48 -10.92 11.23 15.35
CA ASN A 48 -11.98 10.73 14.48
C ASN A 48 -11.64 10.91 13.00
N LYS A 49 -12.39 10.21 12.14
CA LYS A 49 -12.21 10.21 10.68
C LYS A 49 -12.22 11.61 10.06
N ALA A 50 -13.10 12.51 10.51
CA ALA A 50 -13.20 13.86 9.95
C ALA A 50 -11.98 14.73 10.29
N LEU A 51 -11.45 14.63 11.51
CA LEU A 51 -10.23 15.32 11.92
C LEU A 51 -9.02 14.79 11.15
N ALA A 52 -8.87 13.47 11.07
CA ALA A 52 -7.79 12.84 10.32
C ALA A 52 -7.83 13.25 8.84
N GLU A 53 -9.01 13.18 8.20
CA GLU A 53 -9.18 13.57 6.80
C GLU A 53 -8.83 15.04 6.54
N SER A 54 -9.23 15.96 7.43
CA SER A 54 -8.88 17.38 7.31
C SER A 54 -7.36 17.59 7.34
N GLU A 55 -6.65 16.91 8.23
CA GLU A 55 -5.19 17.02 8.33
C GLU A 55 -4.49 16.40 7.12
N LEU A 56 -4.92 15.21 6.69
CA LEU A 56 -4.39 14.53 5.51
C LEU A 56 -4.53 15.42 4.26
N LYS A 57 -5.70 16.03 4.05
CA LYS A 57 -5.92 17.00 2.95
C LYS A 57 -5.00 18.21 3.07
N ALA A 58 -4.89 18.79 4.26
CA ALA A 58 -4.07 19.97 4.49
C ALA A 58 -2.56 19.72 4.30
N MET A 59 -2.08 18.52 4.65
CA MET A 59 -0.67 18.15 4.60
C MET A 59 -0.24 17.62 3.24
N LEU A 60 -1.10 16.84 2.58
CA LEU A 60 -0.77 16.14 1.32
C LEU A 60 -1.32 16.84 0.07
N GLY A 61 -2.15 17.88 0.23
CA GLY A 61 -2.71 18.63 -0.90
C GLY A 61 -3.75 17.86 -1.72
N VAL A 62 -4.32 16.79 -1.15
CA VAL A 62 -5.35 15.98 -1.80
C VAL A 62 -6.74 16.58 -1.64
N GLY A 63 -7.60 16.36 -2.64
CA GLY A 63 -9.02 16.77 -2.60
C GLY A 63 -9.94 15.70 -2.03
N LYS A 64 -9.55 14.42 -2.12
CA LYS A 64 -10.34 13.28 -1.66
C LYS A 64 -9.48 12.27 -0.90
N VAL A 65 -10.03 11.74 0.19
CA VAL A 65 -9.51 10.58 0.90
C VAL A 65 -10.52 9.46 0.73
N VAL A 66 -10.07 8.34 0.15
CA VAL A 66 -10.80 7.08 0.04
C VAL A 66 -10.39 6.24 1.25
N TRP A 67 -11.38 5.90 2.07
CA TRP A 67 -11.16 5.14 3.29
C TRP A 67 -11.60 3.71 3.07
N LEU A 68 -10.70 2.77 3.27
CA LEU A 68 -11.00 1.35 3.31
C LEU A 68 -11.07 0.87 4.78
N PRO A 69 -11.83 -0.19 5.10
CA PRO A 69 -11.89 -0.74 6.46
C PRO A 69 -10.51 -1.10 7.02
N GLY A 70 -9.61 -1.63 6.18
CA GLY A 70 -8.29 -2.11 6.55
C GLY A 70 -8.28 -3.56 7.02
N ASP A 71 -7.20 -3.95 7.70
CA ASP A 71 -7.00 -5.29 8.26
C ASP A 71 -6.85 -5.21 9.79
N PRO A 72 -7.87 -5.61 10.56
CA PRO A 72 -7.80 -5.63 12.02
C PRO A 72 -6.97 -6.81 12.57
N MET A 73 -6.55 -7.76 11.72
CA MET A 73 -5.73 -8.92 12.09
C MET A 73 -4.23 -8.68 11.87
N ASP A 74 -3.85 -7.65 11.12
CA ASP A 74 -2.45 -7.26 10.99
C ASP A 74 -1.91 -6.70 12.31
N LYS A 75 -0.86 -7.33 12.82
CA LYS A 75 -0.24 -7.00 14.10
C LYS A 75 1.02 -6.14 13.96
N GLU A 76 1.48 -5.91 12.74
CA GLU A 76 2.70 -5.13 12.50
C GLU A 76 2.40 -3.68 12.21
N THR A 77 1.48 -3.42 11.27
CA THR A 77 1.23 -2.07 10.76
C THR A 77 -0.19 -1.58 11.01
N ASP A 78 -1.03 -2.44 11.61
CA ASP A 78 -2.46 -2.24 11.79
C ASP A 78 -3.22 -2.10 10.46
N GLY A 79 -2.73 -2.80 9.42
CA GLY A 79 -3.34 -2.86 8.10
C GLY A 79 -2.97 -1.69 7.20
N HIS A 80 -1.67 -1.46 6.97
CA HIS A 80 -1.19 -0.50 5.97
C HIS A 80 -1.77 -0.78 4.58
N ILE A 81 -2.02 0.29 3.82
CA ILE A 81 -2.59 0.18 2.47
C ILE A 81 -1.58 -0.38 1.46
N ASP A 82 -0.28 -0.19 1.70
CA ASP A 82 0.81 -0.73 0.87
C ASP A 82 0.98 -2.27 0.96
N GLY A 83 0.16 -2.93 1.77
CA GLY A 83 -0.03 -4.38 1.77
C GLY A 83 -1.27 -4.83 0.99
N MET A 84 -2.12 -3.93 0.50
CA MET A 84 -3.39 -4.29 -0.16
C MET A 84 -3.60 -3.63 -1.52
N CYS A 85 -3.11 -2.40 -1.70
CA CYS A 85 -3.41 -1.61 -2.88
C CYS A 85 -2.22 -0.74 -3.29
N ALA A 86 -1.92 -0.69 -4.58
CA ALA A 86 -0.95 0.23 -5.16
C ALA A 86 -1.52 0.88 -6.42
N TYR A 87 -1.34 2.20 -6.55
CA TYR A 87 -1.69 2.90 -7.77
C TYR A 87 -0.75 2.52 -8.91
N VAL A 88 -1.33 2.15 -10.04
CA VAL A 88 -0.62 2.00 -11.32
C VAL A 88 -0.53 3.35 -12.02
N ARG A 89 -1.65 4.09 -11.98
CA ARG A 89 -1.85 5.45 -12.52
C ARG A 89 -3.18 5.99 -11.98
N PRO A 90 -3.50 7.29 -12.13
CA PRO A 90 -4.79 7.84 -11.69
C PRO A 90 -5.99 7.00 -12.15
N GLY A 91 -6.84 6.62 -11.20
CA GLY A 91 -8.04 5.80 -11.41
C GLY A 91 -7.78 4.30 -11.61
N VAL A 92 -6.54 3.81 -11.60
CA VAL A 92 -6.21 2.39 -11.80
C VAL A 92 -5.27 1.88 -10.73
N VAL A 93 -5.66 0.78 -10.09
CA VAL A 93 -4.92 0.18 -8.98
C VAL A 93 -4.62 -1.29 -9.24
N LEU A 94 -3.50 -1.77 -8.73
CA LEU A 94 -3.33 -3.16 -8.37
C LEU A 94 -3.94 -3.37 -6.98
N PHE A 95 -4.72 -4.43 -6.81
CA PHE A 95 -5.35 -4.75 -5.53
C PHE A 95 -5.11 -6.21 -5.18
N GLU A 96 -4.69 -6.46 -3.95
CA GLU A 96 -4.34 -7.80 -3.48
C GLU A 96 -5.57 -8.70 -3.41
N THR A 97 -5.41 -9.95 -3.86
CA THR A 97 -6.44 -10.99 -3.74
C THR A 97 -5.88 -12.22 -3.06
N ASN A 98 -6.74 -12.96 -2.38
CA ASN A 98 -6.44 -14.27 -1.83
C ASN A 98 -7.55 -15.24 -2.25
N SER A 99 -7.18 -16.30 -2.94
CA SER A 99 -8.11 -17.31 -3.46
C SER A 99 -8.39 -18.45 -2.49
N ASP A 100 -7.65 -18.56 -1.38
CA ASP A 100 -7.89 -19.55 -0.34
C ASP A 100 -9.10 -19.13 0.53
N PRO A 101 -10.26 -19.81 0.41
CA PRO A 101 -11.45 -19.45 1.15
C PRO A 101 -11.35 -19.73 2.65
N THR A 102 -10.32 -20.47 3.08
CA THR A 102 -10.07 -20.80 4.49
C THR A 102 -9.21 -19.77 5.20
N ASP A 103 -8.49 -18.94 4.45
CA ASP A 103 -7.69 -17.84 4.99
C ASP A 103 -8.61 -16.65 5.34
N PRO A 104 -8.65 -16.18 6.61
CA PRO A 104 -9.40 -14.99 6.98
C PRO A 104 -9.05 -13.75 6.15
N HIS A 105 -7.81 -13.67 5.64
CA HIS A 105 -7.36 -12.56 4.80
C HIS A 105 -8.17 -12.44 3.51
N ALA A 106 -8.62 -13.56 2.92
CA ALA A 106 -9.48 -13.56 1.73
C ALA A 106 -10.83 -12.86 1.95
N ARG A 107 -11.36 -12.88 3.18
CA ARG A 107 -12.57 -12.10 3.51
C ARG A 107 -12.24 -10.62 3.67
N ILE A 108 -11.16 -10.29 4.38
CA ILE A 108 -10.71 -8.91 4.61
C ILE A 108 -10.45 -8.19 3.29
N LEU A 109 -9.71 -8.82 2.37
CA LEU A 109 -9.43 -8.26 1.04
C LEU A 109 -10.70 -8.02 0.23
N ARG A 110 -11.67 -8.94 0.27
CA ARG A 110 -12.96 -8.77 -0.43
C ARG A 110 -13.79 -7.61 0.14
N GLU A 111 -13.80 -7.42 1.46
CA GLU A 111 -14.50 -6.31 2.10
C GLU A 111 -13.86 -4.95 1.72
N ASN A 112 -12.53 -4.89 1.72
CA ASN A 112 -11.79 -3.70 1.30
C ASN A 112 -11.98 -3.40 -0.20
N LEU A 113 -11.94 -4.44 -1.06
CA LEU A 113 -12.19 -4.30 -2.50
C LEU A 113 -13.60 -3.78 -2.78
N ALA A 114 -14.63 -4.36 -2.15
CA ALA A 114 -16.00 -3.89 -2.31
C ALA A 114 -16.17 -2.43 -1.85
N CYS A 115 -15.46 -2.05 -0.77
CA CYS A 115 -15.44 -0.66 -0.32
C CYS A 115 -14.77 0.28 -1.34
N LEU A 116 -13.67 -0.13 -1.94
CA LEU A 116 -12.98 0.63 -2.98
C LEU A 116 -13.86 0.80 -4.23
N GLU A 117 -14.47 -0.28 -4.71
CA GLU A 117 -15.32 -0.30 -5.91
C GLU A 117 -16.60 0.54 -5.73
N SER A 118 -17.06 0.72 -4.49
CA SER A 118 -18.19 1.60 -4.18
C SER A 118 -17.85 3.10 -4.22
N GLN A 119 -16.57 3.45 -4.33
CA GLN A 119 -16.05 4.80 -4.28
C GLN A 119 -15.51 5.25 -5.64
N THR A 120 -15.36 6.56 -5.78
CA THR A 120 -14.68 7.20 -6.92
C THR A 120 -13.45 7.93 -6.44
N ASP A 121 -12.59 8.36 -7.35
CA ASP A 121 -11.45 9.21 -7.02
C ASP A 121 -11.83 10.70 -6.96
N ALA A 122 -10.85 11.59 -6.76
CA ALA A 122 -11.06 13.03 -6.66
C ALA A 122 -11.58 13.68 -7.95
N LYS A 123 -11.46 13.01 -9.10
CA LYS A 123 -11.99 13.45 -10.40
C LYS A 123 -13.31 12.78 -10.76
N GLY A 124 -13.86 11.96 -9.86
CA GLY A 124 -15.11 11.24 -10.08
C GLY A 124 -14.98 9.99 -10.95
N ARG A 125 -13.76 9.50 -11.20
CA ARG A 125 -13.54 8.24 -11.93
C ARG A 125 -13.82 7.06 -10.99
N ALA A 126 -14.48 6.03 -11.49
CA ALA A 126 -14.51 4.73 -10.81
C ALA A 126 -13.13 4.07 -10.91
N PHE A 127 -12.77 3.27 -9.91
CA PHE A 127 -11.49 2.55 -9.90
C PHE A 127 -11.52 1.37 -10.88
N GLN A 128 -10.54 1.32 -11.79
CA GLN A 128 -10.21 0.08 -12.50
C GLN A 128 -9.28 -0.74 -11.61
N VAL A 129 -9.73 -1.92 -11.20
CA VAL A 129 -8.96 -2.82 -10.34
C VAL A 129 -8.29 -3.90 -11.17
N LEU A 130 -6.97 -4.02 -11.02
CA LEU A 130 -6.17 -5.13 -11.52
C LEU A 130 -5.88 -6.07 -10.34
N PRO A 131 -6.44 -7.29 -10.30
CA PRO A 131 -6.20 -8.20 -9.19
C PRO A 131 -4.75 -8.71 -9.21
N LEU A 132 -4.16 -8.85 -8.03
CA LEU A 132 -2.84 -9.44 -7.84
C LEU A 132 -2.89 -10.41 -6.67
N GLU A 133 -2.75 -11.70 -6.94
CA GLU A 133 -2.80 -12.73 -5.90
C GLU A 133 -1.58 -12.67 -4.98
N GLU A 134 -1.79 -12.72 -3.66
CA GLU A 134 -0.69 -12.77 -2.68
C GLU A 134 0.12 -14.09 -2.80
N ALA A 135 1.29 -14.14 -2.17
CA ALA A 135 2.14 -15.32 -2.15
C ALA A 135 1.61 -16.40 -1.18
N ILE A 136 0.39 -16.90 -1.39
CA ILE A 136 -0.34 -17.81 -0.50
C ILE A 136 0.52 -19.03 -0.10
N GLU A 137 1.25 -19.61 -1.07
CA GLU A 137 2.09 -20.80 -0.90
C GLU A 137 3.43 -20.53 -0.22
N ALA A 138 3.79 -19.26 0.03
CA ALA A 138 5.05 -18.92 0.68
C ALA A 138 5.07 -19.45 2.11
N GLU A 139 6.14 -20.15 2.48
CA GLU A 139 6.35 -20.61 3.85
C GLU A 139 6.48 -19.40 4.79
N ARG A 140 5.56 -19.30 5.76
CA ARG A 140 5.60 -18.26 6.79
C ARG A 140 6.67 -18.60 7.82
N THR A 141 7.83 -17.97 7.71
CA THR A 141 8.95 -18.17 8.65
C THR A 141 8.83 -17.35 9.94
N SER A 142 7.77 -16.53 10.09
CA SER A 142 7.44 -15.78 11.30
C SER A 142 5.93 -15.54 11.41
N ALA A 143 5.46 -15.16 12.60
CA ALA A 143 4.04 -14.85 12.85
C ALA A 143 3.54 -13.63 12.05
N VAL A 144 4.48 -12.83 11.55
CA VAL A 144 4.25 -11.52 10.95
C VAL A 144 4.68 -11.49 9.50
N PHE A 145 4.95 -12.67 8.93
CA PHE A 145 5.51 -12.82 7.60
C PHE A 145 4.64 -12.13 6.53
N CYS A 146 5.21 -11.16 5.82
CA CYS A 146 4.54 -10.44 4.73
C CYS A 146 4.56 -11.26 3.43
N ARG A 147 3.40 -11.67 2.91
CA ARG A 147 3.25 -12.42 1.65
C ARG A 147 2.82 -11.53 0.46
N SER A 148 2.80 -10.22 0.65
CA SER A 148 2.21 -9.30 -0.32
C SER A 148 3.13 -8.98 -1.49
N TYR A 149 2.69 -9.28 -2.71
CA TYR A 149 3.36 -8.76 -3.90
C TYR A 149 3.11 -7.29 -4.14
N ILE A 150 2.04 -6.71 -3.58
CA ILE A 150 1.73 -5.26 -3.67
C ILE A 150 2.85 -4.42 -3.05
N ASN A 151 3.59 -4.98 -2.09
CA ASN A 151 4.69 -4.31 -1.41
C ASN A 151 5.97 -4.16 -2.29
N PHE A 152 5.78 -3.85 -3.57
CA PHE A 152 6.80 -3.51 -4.57
C PHE A 152 7.16 -2.03 -4.53
N TYR A 153 8.29 -1.66 -5.16
CA TYR A 153 8.70 -0.27 -5.32
C TYR A 153 8.75 0.16 -6.78
N VAL A 154 8.17 1.32 -7.11
CA VAL A 154 8.18 1.91 -8.46
C VAL A 154 9.30 2.93 -8.58
N ALA A 155 10.33 2.62 -9.37
CA ALA A 155 11.42 3.53 -9.72
C ALA A 155 11.23 4.07 -11.15
N ASN A 156 11.84 5.21 -11.50
CA ASN A 156 11.63 5.92 -12.78
C ASN A 156 11.49 5.02 -14.03
N GLY A 157 12.38 4.03 -14.20
CA GLY A 157 12.35 3.09 -15.34
C GLY A 157 12.11 1.63 -14.97
N GLY A 158 11.73 1.34 -13.72
CA GLY A 158 11.63 -0.05 -13.25
C GLY A 158 10.65 -0.24 -12.10
N VAL A 159 10.31 -1.50 -11.82
CA VAL A 159 9.53 -1.89 -10.65
C VAL A 159 10.28 -3.00 -9.95
N VAL A 160 10.60 -2.82 -8.66
CA VAL A 160 11.29 -3.83 -7.86
C VAL A 160 10.24 -4.65 -7.12
N VAL A 161 10.07 -5.90 -7.53
CA VAL A 161 8.98 -6.79 -7.12
C VAL A 161 9.49 -7.78 -6.07
N PRO A 162 8.78 -7.99 -4.96
CA PRO A 162 9.17 -9.01 -3.98
C PRO A 162 9.00 -10.40 -4.59
N GLY A 163 9.94 -11.31 -4.31
CA GLY A 163 9.88 -12.72 -4.67
C GLY A 163 10.02 -13.58 -3.43
N TYR A 164 9.32 -14.71 -3.43
CA TYR A 164 9.23 -15.62 -2.28
C TYR A 164 9.82 -17.01 -2.57
N GLY A 165 10.23 -17.27 -3.80
CA GLY A 165 10.84 -18.53 -4.22
C GLY A 165 9.81 -19.61 -4.57
N ILE A 166 8.61 -19.20 -4.96
CA ILE A 166 7.46 -20.09 -5.25
C ILE A 166 6.99 -19.95 -6.69
N ALA A 167 6.11 -20.85 -7.14
CA ALA A 167 5.65 -20.85 -8.54
C ALA A 167 4.86 -19.59 -8.92
N SER A 168 4.09 -19.02 -7.98
CA SER A 168 3.29 -17.82 -8.22
C SER A 168 4.11 -16.54 -8.43
N ASP A 169 5.41 -16.54 -8.06
CA ASP A 169 6.32 -15.41 -8.29
C ASP A 169 6.25 -14.94 -9.75
N GLN A 170 6.33 -15.88 -10.71
CA GLN A 170 6.34 -15.52 -12.14
C GLN A 170 5.01 -14.94 -12.62
N THR A 171 3.89 -15.41 -12.07
CA THR A 171 2.57 -14.87 -12.36
C THR A 171 2.45 -13.44 -11.84
N ALA A 172 2.88 -13.18 -10.60
CA ALA A 172 2.87 -11.85 -10.01
C ALA A 172 3.79 -10.88 -10.77
N LEU A 173 4.99 -11.33 -11.12
CA LEU A 173 5.94 -10.55 -11.92
C LEU A 173 5.36 -10.16 -13.29
N ALA A 174 4.71 -11.11 -13.98
CA ALA A 174 4.09 -10.86 -15.28
C ALA A 174 2.90 -9.88 -15.16
N ALA A 175 2.08 -10.00 -14.12
CA ALA A 175 0.97 -9.10 -13.86
C ALA A 175 1.45 -7.66 -13.59
N ILE A 176 2.48 -7.50 -12.75
CA ILE A 176 3.07 -6.19 -12.45
C ILE A 176 3.74 -5.61 -13.71
N GLN A 177 4.46 -6.42 -14.49
CA GLN A 177 5.05 -5.98 -15.76
C GLN A 177 3.98 -5.49 -16.75
N ALA A 178 2.83 -6.17 -16.82
CA ALA A 178 1.72 -5.74 -17.66
C ALA A 178 1.06 -4.45 -17.16
N ALA A 179 1.01 -4.24 -15.84
CA ALA A 179 0.51 -3.00 -15.24
C ALA A 179 1.43 -1.79 -15.54
N TYR A 180 2.74 -2.01 -15.62
CA TYR A 180 3.75 -0.98 -15.90
C TYR A 180 4.52 -1.26 -17.20
N PRO A 181 3.89 -1.15 -18.39
CA PRO A 181 4.49 -1.57 -19.65
C PRO A 181 5.76 -0.78 -20.04
N ASP A 182 5.86 0.47 -19.60
CA ASP A 182 7.01 1.35 -19.89
C ASP A 182 8.15 1.19 -18.87
N ARG A 183 8.03 0.26 -17.93
CA ARG A 183 9.04 0.00 -16.88
C ARG A 183 9.50 -1.44 -16.94
N LYS A 184 10.74 -1.69 -16.52
CA LYS A 184 11.25 -3.05 -16.34
C LYS A 184 10.91 -3.57 -14.94
N ALA A 185 10.07 -4.60 -14.84
CA ALA A 185 9.85 -5.29 -13.58
C ALA A 185 11.04 -6.24 -13.28
N VAL A 186 11.60 -6.15 -12.07
CA VAL A 186 12.73 -6.95 -11.61
C VAL A 186 12.38 -7.53 -10.24
N MET A 187 12.42 -8.85 -10.14
CA MET A 187 12.14 -9.55 -8.90
C MET A 187 13.38 -9.64 -8.00
N VAL A 188 13.18 -9.45 -6.70
CA VAL A 188 14.19 -9.60 -5.66
C VAL A 188 13.64 -10.52 -4.58
N GLN A 189 14.42 -11.51 -4.16
CA GLN A 189 14.02 -12.43 -3.09
C GLN A 189 13.99 -11.70 -1.74
N VAL A 190 12.86 -11.77 -1.03
CA VAL A 190 12.62 -10.96 0.18
C VAL A 190 12.35 -11.78 1.44
N ASN A 191 12.44 -13.12 1.42
CA ASN A 191 12.01 -13.96 2.55
C ASN A 191 12.59 -13.52 3.91
N SER A 192 13.85 -13.08 3.97
CA SER A 192 14.47 -12.57 5.21
C SER A 192 13.91 -11.22 5.66
N ILE A 193 13.46 -10.37 4.74
CA ILE A 193 12.81 -9.08 5.03
C ILE A 193 11.34 -9.32 5.40
N ALA A 194 10.65 -10.18 4.63
CA ALA A 194 9.26 -10.61 4.84
C ALA A 194 9.04 -11.16 6.25
N ALA A 195 10.00 -11.93 6.77
CA ALA A 195 9.98 -12.43 8.14
C ALA A 195 9.89 -11.32 9.21
N GLY A 196 10.28 -10.09 8.88
CA GLY A 196 10.23 -8.92 9.74
C GLY A 196 8.98 -8.03 9.58
N GLY A 197 7.97 -8.44 8.82
CA GLY A 197 6.68 -7.72 8.76
C GLY A 197 6.40 -6.91 7.50
N GLY A 198 7.34 -6.83 6.55
CA GLY A 198 7.16 -6.06 5.30
C GLY A 198 8.07 -6.55 4.18
N ALA A 199 8.03 -5.90 3.02
CA ALA A 199 8.92 -6.20 1.91
C ALA A 199 9.61 -4.94 1.37
N ILE A 200 9.66 -4.76 0.05
CA ILE A 200 10.50 -3.74 -0.60
C ILE A 200 9.94 -2.34 -0.33
N HIS A 201 8.63 -2.15 -0.43
CA HIS A 201 8.01 -0.83 -0.24
C HIS A 201 8.31 -0.29 1.15
N CYS A 202 8.14 -1.11 2.20
CA CYS A 202 8.35 -0.70 3.59
C CYS A 202 9.79 -0.27 3.93
N ILE A 203 10.79 -0.66 3.12
CA ILE A 203 12.21 -0.34 3.34
C ILE A 203 12.75 0.71 2.36
N THR A 204 11.88 1.35 1.59
CA THR A 204 12.24 2.36 0.59
C THR A 204 11.45 3.65 0.80
N GLN A 205 12.01 4.76 0.32
CA GLN A 205 11.33 6.06 0.26
C GLN A 205 11.88 6.82 -0.93
N GLU A 206 11.01 7.17 -1.88
CA GLU A 206 11.37 7.97 -3.04
C GLU A 206 11.60 9.44 -2.68
N GLN A 207 12.51 10.06 -3.41
CA GLN A 207 12.67 11.51 -3.46
C GLN A 207 12.34 11.96 -4.89
N PRO A 208 11.15 12.56 -5.12
CA PRO A 208 10.78 13.05 -6.44
C PRO A 208 11.77 14.10 -6.96
N ALA A 209 12.02 14.09 -8.27
CA ALA A 209 12.71 15.20 -8.93
C ALA A 209 11.74 16.38 -9.07
N ILE A 210 12.17 17.58 -8.68
CA ILE A 210 11.42 18.84 -8.83
C ILE A 210 11.85 19.53 -10.12
#